data_AF-A0A417J7U5-F1
#
_entry.id   AF-A0A417J7U5-F1
#
_cell.length_a   1.000
_cell.length_b   1.000
_cell.length_c   1.000
_cell.angle_alpha   90.00
_cell.angle_beta   90.00
_cell.angle_gamma   90.00
#
_symmetry.space_group_name_H-M   'P 1'
#
loop_
_entity.id
_entity.type
_entity.pdbx_description
1 polymer ?
#
loop_
_entity_poly.entity_id
_entity_poly.type
_entity_poly.pdbx_seq_one_letter_code
_entity_poly.pdbx_strand_id
1 'polypeptide(L)'
;MQHYLVYTLYLLFIILMIINLIYMLRGIIPLGSFINNILDNLMKPLLCPVRYLVKHSILKCIKVDISPYIILIVLSYLQAVCKYFLV
;
A
#
# COMPACT_ATOMS: atom_id res chain seq x y z
N MET A 1 3.11 26.66 5.74
CA MET A 1 1.93 25.75 5.78
C MET A 1 2.03 24.63 4.75
N GLN A 2 2.26 24.92 3.46
CA GLN A 2 2.40 23.89 2.42
C GLN A 2 3.53 22.89 2.70
N HIS A 3 4.70 23.36 3.14
CA HIS A 3 5.83 22.50 3.50
C HIS A 3 5.49 21.47 4.60
N TYR A 4 4.72 21.86 5.62
CA TYR A 4 4.27 20.94 6.67
C TYR A 4 3.27 19.91 6.14
N LEU A 5 2.39 20.30 5.22
CA LEU A 5 1.45 19.40 4.55
C LEU A 5 2.18 18.35 3.70
N VAL A 6 3.18 18.76 2.93
CA VAL A 6 3.99 17.83 2.13
C VAL A 6 4.78 16.88 3.04
N TYR A 7 5.31 17.38 4.15
CA TYR A 7 6.03 16.56 5.13
C TYR A 7 5.13 15.52 5.81
N THR A 8 3.90 15.88 6.19
CA THR A 8 2.95 14.91 6.77
C THR A 8 2.50 13.87 5.75
N LEU A 9 2.27 14.25 4.49
CA LEU A 9 1.97 13.31 3.41
C LEU A 9 3.14 12.35 3.15
N TYR A 10 4.37 12.87 3.14
CA TYR A 10 5.58 12.07 3.02
C TYR A 10 5.66 10.97 4.10
N LEU A 11 5.45 11.34 5.36
CA LEU A 11 5.43 10.38 6.48
C LEU A 11 4.27 9.39 6.37
N LEU A 12 3.08 9.86 5.96
CA LEU A 12 1.92 9.00 5.78
C LEU A 12 2.16 7.92 4.72
N PHE A 13 2.76 8.26 3.58
CA PHE A 13 3.08 7.26 2.56
C PHE A 13 4.10 6.21 3.05
N ILE A 14 5.08 6.61 3.87
CA ILE A 14 6.01 5.66 4.50
C ILE A 14 5.26 4.70 5.43
N ILE A 15 4.37 5.22 6.28
CA ILE A 15 3.57 4.39 7.19
C ILE A 15 2.71 3.39 6.40
N LEU A 16 2.04 3.83 5.34
CA LEU A 16 1.25 2.96 4.47
C LEU A 16 2.08 1.89 3.77
N MET A 17 3.31 2.22 3.35
CA MET A 17 4.25 1.23 2.78
C MET A 17 4.61 0.15 3.80
N ILE A 18 4.95 0.54 5.04
CA ILE A 18 5.30 -0.40 6.11
C ILE A 18 4.13 -1.35 6.39
N ILE A 19 2.92 -0.81 6.49
CA ILE A 19 1.70 -1.60 6.71
C ILE A 19 1.50 -2.59 5.55
N ASN A 20 1.67 -2.15 4.31
CA ASN A 20 1.52 -3.02 3.14
C ASN A 20 2.59 -4.14 3.12
N LEU A 21 3.82 -3.85 3.56
CA LEU A 21 4.86 -4.88 3.74
C LEU A 21 4.46 -5.91 4.81
N ILE A 22 3.93 -5.46 5.95
CA ILE A 22 3.42 -6.35 7.00
C ILE A 22 2.27 -7.21 6.46
N TYR A 23 1.38 -6.63 5.64
CA TYR A 23 0.31 -7.37 4.98
C TYR A 23 0.84 -8.49 4.07
N MET A 24 1.88 -8.21 3.29
CA MET A 24 2.51 -9.22 2.43
C MET A 24 3.22 -10.31 3.23
N LEU A 25 3.85 -9.98 4.36
CA LEU A 25 4.50 -10.93 5.25
C LEU A 25 3.55 -11.95 5.88
N ARG A 26 2.24 -11.65 5.93
CA ARG A 26 1.20 -12.62 6.34
C ARG A 26 1.22 -13.91 5.52
N GLY A 27 1.67 -13.85 4.26
CA GLY A 27 1.82 -15.04 3.41
C GLY A 27 2.95 -15.99 3.86
N ILE A 28 3.86 -15.50 4.70
CA ILE A 28 5.06 -16.22 5.16
C ILE A 28 4.96 -16.59 6.64
N ILE A 29 4.37 -15.70 7.45
CA ILE A 29 4.27 -15.86 8.90
C ILE A 29 2.80 -16.02 9.30
N PRO A 30 2.42 -17.06 10.06
CA PRO A 30 1.07 -17.22 10.58
C PRO A 30 0.81 -16.15 11.67
N LEU A 31 0.32 -14.99 11.24
CA LEU A 31 -0.19 -13.96 12.13
C LEU A 31 -1.53 -14.43 12.72
N GLY A 32 -1.76 -14.17 14.02
CA GLY A 32 -3.00 -14.56 14.70
C GLY A 32 -4.26 -13.97 14.03
N SER A 33 -5.40 -14.63 14.18
CA SER A 33 -6.67 -14.26 13.52
C SER A 33 -7.09 -12.80 13.80
N PHE A 34 -6.85 -12.32 15.02
CA PHE A 34 -7.14 -10.94 15.41
C PHE A 34 -6.29 -9.93 14.63
N ILE A 35 -4.98 -10.17 14.51
CA ILE A 35 -4.05 -9.30 13.78
C ILE A 35 -4.39 -9.29 12.29
N ASN A 36 -4.75 -10.45 11.74
CA ASN A 36 -5.17 -10.57 10.35
C ASN A 36 -6.42 -9.73 10.05
N ASN A 37 -7.42 -9.76 10.93
CA ASN A 37 -8.65 -8.97 10.75
C ASN A 37 -8.36 -7.46 10.80
N ILE A 38 -7.47 -7.01 11.68
CA ILE A 38 -7.06 -5.60 11.75
C ILE A 38 -6.35 -5.20 10.45
N LEU A 39 -5.38 -5.99 10.01
CA LEU A 39 -4.65 -5.73 8.77
C LEU A 39 -5.55 -5.72 7.54
N ASP A 40 -6.49 -6.66 7.45
CA ASP A 40 -7.46 -6.72 6.35
C ASP A 40 -8.33 -5.47 6.33
N ASN A 41 -8.88 -5.05 7.47
CA ASN A 41 -9.70 -3.85 7.55
C ASN A 41 -8.92 -2.57 7.17
N LEU A 42 -7.66 -2.49 7.59
CA LEU A 42 -6.82 -1.32 7.35
C LEU A 42 -6.33 -1.25 5.90
N MET A 43 -6.03 -2.40 5.28
CA MET A 43 -5.60 -2.49 3.88
C MET A 43 -6.75 -2.48 2.87
N LYS A 44 -7.97 -2.84 3.28
CA LYS A 44 -9.17 -2.85 2.42
C LYS A 44 -9.37 -1.57 1.59
N PRO A 45 -9.30 -0.33 2.15
CA PRO A 45 -9.47 0.88 1.35
C PRO A 45 -8.41 1.07 0.27
N LEU A 46 -7.19 0.54 0.47
CA LEU A 46 -6.10 0.61 -0.51
C LEU A 46 -6.18 -0.54 -1.53
N LEU A 47 -6.50 -1.75 -1.08
CA LEU A 47 -6.54 -2.94 -1.92
C LEU A 47 -7.77 -2.99 -2.83
N CYS A 48 -8.94 -2.59 -2.36
CA CYS A 48 -10.18 -2.64 -3.15
C CYS A 48 -10.09 -1.92 -4.51
N PRO A 49 -9.66 -0.64 -4.60
CA PRO A 49 -9.56 0.05 -5.87
C PRO A 49 -8.51 -0.58 -6.80
N VAL A 50 -7.36 -0.99 -6.25
CA VAL A 50 -6.29 -1.61 -7.05
C VAL A 50 -6.71 -3.00 -7.55
N ARG A 51 -7.35 -3.82 -6.70
CA ARG A 51 -7.92 -5.11 -7.11
C ARG A 51 -8.97 -4.95 -8.20
N TYR A 52 -9.81 -3.92 -8.11
CA TYR A 52 -10.78 -3.61 -9.14
C TYR A 52 -10.08 -3.29 -10.47
N LEU A 53 -9.06 -2.44 -10.47
CA LEU A 53 -8.27 -2.11 -11.66
C LEU A 53 -7.57 -3.36 -12.24
N VAL A 54 -6.93 -4.17 -11.39
CA VAL A 54 -6.23 -5.41 -11.80
C VAL A 54 -7.20 -6.39 -12.45
N LYS A 55 -8.41 -6.55 -11.90
CA LYS A 55 -9.44 -7.46 -12.41
C LYS A 55 -9.92 -7.07 -13.83
N HIS A 56 -9.87 -5.78 -14.16
CA HIS A 56 -10.22 -5.25 -15.47
C HIS A 56 -9.00 -4.99 -16.39
N SER A 57 -7.81 -5.43 -15.98
CA SER A 57 -6.57 -5.27 -16.73
C SER A 57 -6.05 -6.59 -17.31
N ILE A 58 -4.99 -6.51 -18.12
CA ILE A 58 -4.25 -7.68 -18.66
C ILE A 58 -3.67 -8.55 -17.52
N LEU A 59 -3.46 -7.98 -16.33
CA LEU A 59 -2.91 -8.67 -15.16
C LEU A 59 -3.89 -9.65 -14.52
N LYS A 60 -5.16 -9.68 -14.95
CA LYS A 60 -6.19 -10.63 -14.46
C LYS A 60 -5.76 -12.10 -14.61
N CYS A 61 -4.93 -12.43 -15.60
CA CYS A 61 -4.49 -13.80 -15.86
C CYS A 61 -3.49 -14.34 -14.83
N ILE A 62 -2.96 -13.48 -13.96
CA ILE A 62 -1.94 -13.87 -12.99
C ILE A 62 -2.63 -14.47 -11.76
N LYS A 63 -2.26 -15.71 -11.39
CA LYS A 63 -2.83 -16.44 -10.26
C LYS A 63 -2.52 -15.82 -8.90
N VAL A 64 -1.50 -14.94 -8.84
CA VAL A 64 -1.05 -14.27 -7.62
C VAL A 64 -1.69 -12.88 -7.56
N ASP A 65 -2.13 -12.47 -6.37
CA ASP A 65 -2.71 -11.17 -6.13
C ASP A 65 -1.59 -10.09 -6.21
N ILE A 66 -1.46 -9.39 -7.35
CA ILE A 66 -0.38 -8.39 -7.60
C ILE A 66 -0.69 -7.04 -6.94
N SER A 67 -1.94 -6.82 -6.56
CA SER A 67 -2.44 -5.58 -5.95
C SER A 67 -1.52 -4.97 -4.86
N PRO A 68 -1.03 -5.72 -3.86
CA PRO A 68 -0.10 -5.18 -2.86
C PRO A 68 1.23 -4.67 -3.46
N TYR A 69 1.75 -5.30 -4.51
CA TYR A 69 2.96 -4.84 -5.20
C TYR A 69 2.71 -3.53 -5.96
N ILE A 70 1.57 -3.42 -6.64
CA ILE A 70 1.18 -2.17 -7.34
C ILE A 70 1.05 -1.03 -6.34
N ILE A 71 0.43 -1.28 -5.18
CA ILE A 71 0.32 -0.28 -4.11
C ILE A 71 1.70 0.17 -3.63
N LEU A 72 2.67 -0.74 -3.45
CA LEU A 72 4.04 -0.39 -3.09
C LEU A 72 4.70 0.54 -4.11
N ILE A 73 4.53 0.27 -5.41
CA ILE A 73 5.08 1.10 -6.48
C ILE A 73 4.44 2.49 -6.45
N VAL A 74 3.12 2.57 -6.34
CA VAL A 74 2.39 3.85 -6.30
C VAL A 74 2.77 4.67 -5.08
N LEU A 75 2.81 4.05 -3.89
CA LEU A 75 3.19 4.74 -2.66
C LEU A 75 4.65 5.21 -2.69
N SER A 76 5.57 4.40 -3.20
CA SER A 76 6.99 4.80 -3.30
C SER A 76 7.19 5.95 -4.29
N TYR A 77 6.46 5.95 -5.41
CA TYR A 77 6.45 7.08 -6.34
C TYR A 77 5.90 8.36 -5.69
N LEU A 78 4.74 8.30 -5.03
CA LEU A 78 4.14 9.45 -4.34
C LEU A 78 5.05 9.99 -3.23
N GLN A 79 5.72 9.10 -2.48
CA GLN A 79 6.70 9.47 -1.47
C GLN A 79 7.90 10.20 -2.07
N ALA A 80 8.42 9.72 -3.21
CA ALA A 80 9.53 10.36 -3.91
C ALA A 80 9.15 11.76 -4.44
N VAL A 81 7.93 11.92 -4.94
CA VAL A 81 7.38 13.22 -5.34
C VAL A 81 7.29 14.16 -4.14
N CYS A 82 6.77 13.71 -3.00
CA CYS A 82 6.76 14.53 -1.78
C CYS A 82 8.18 14.90 -1.33
N LYS A 83 9.13 13.98 -1.42
CA LYS A 83 10.55 14.25 -1.10
C LYS A 83 11.13 15.34 -2.02
N TYR A 84 10.83 15.29 -3.31
CA TYR A 84 11.27 16.30 -4.27
C TYR A 84 10.74 17.70 -3.92
N PHE A 85 9.49 17.81 -3.45
CA PHE A 85 8.91 19.09 -3.01
C PHE A 85 9.39 19.56 -1.62
N LEU A 86 10.10 18.72 -0.86
CA LEU A 86 10.67 19.06 0.45
C LEU A 86 12.14 19.50 0.38
N VAL A 87 12.82 19.23 -0.74
CA VAL A 87 14.19 19.68 -1.04
C VAL A 87 14.12 21.05 -1.71
#